data_AF-A0A654ZL75-F1
#
_entry.id   AF-A0A654ZL75-F1
#
_cell.length_a   1.000
_cell.length_b   1.000
_cell.length_c   1.000
_cell.angle_alpha   90.00
_cell.angle_beta   90.00
_cell.angle_gamma   90.00
#
_symmetry.space_group_name_H-M   'P 1'
#
loop_
_entity.id
_entity.type
_entity.pdbx_description
1 polymer ?
#
loop_
_entity_poly.entity_id
_entity_poly.type
_entity_poly.pdbx_seq_one_letter_code
_entity_poly.pdbx_strand_id
1 'polypeptide(L)' 'MVSGSVLAFARSLGEFGATLTFAGSRQGVTRTLPLEIYLQRVTDPDAAVALSLLLVVVAALVVLGVGARTPIGTDTR' A
#
# COMPACT_ATOMS: atom_id res chain seq x y z
N MET A 1 -5.20 16.88 -7.46
CA MET A 1 -4.41 16.76 -6.21
C MET A 1 -4.49 15.36 -5.59
N VAL A 2 -5.69 14.78 -5.44
CA VAL A 2 -5.88 13.43 -4.84
C VAL A 2 -5.01 12.33 -5.47
N SER A 3 -4.95 12.20 -6.82
CA SER A 3 -4.10 11.19 -7.46
C SER A 3 -2.60 11.36 -7.18
N GLY A 4 -2.12 12.61 -7.05
CA GLY A 4 -0.72 12.88 -6.71
C GLY A 4 -0.38 12.45 -5.28
N SER A 5 -1.29 12.68 -4.34
CA SER A 5 -1.17 12.21 -2.95
C SER A 5 -1.12 10.69 -2.86
N VAL A 6 -1.98 10.00 -3.63
CA VAL A 6 -2.05 8.54 -3.68
C VAL A 6 -0.76 7.94 -4.28
N LEU A 7 -0.23 8.54 -5.36
CA LEU A 7 1.04 8.10 -5.96
C LEU A 7 2.23 8.34 -5.04
N ALA A 8 2.29 9.48 -4.35
CA ALA A 8 3.34 9.77 -3.37
C ALA A 8 3.29 8.79 -2.17
N PHE A 9 2.09 8.46 -1.70
CA PHE A 9 1.89 7.44 -0.66
C PHE A 9 2.36 6.06 -1.13
N ALA A 10 1.97 5.63 -2.34
CA ALA A 10 2.41 4.36 -2.93
C ALA A 10 3.94 4.31 -3.10
N ARG A 11 4.57 5.42 -3.51
CA ARG A 11 6.04 5.55 -3.60
C ARG A 11 6.71 5.37 -2.23
N SER A 12 6.18 5.99 -1.17
CA SER A 12 6.71 5.84 0.20
C SER A 12 6.57 4.41 0.75
N LEU A 13 5.51 3.68 0.37
CA LEU A 13 5.35 2.26 0.68
C LEU A 13 6.37 1.37 -0.05
N GLY A 14 6.89 1.80 -1.21
CA GLY A 14 8.01 1.12 -1.88
C GLY A 14 9.35 1.33 -1.18
N GLU A 15 9.56 2.51 -0.57
CA GLU A 15 10.76 2.83 0.22
C GLU A 15 10.76 2.19 1.62
N PHE A 16 9.64 1.57 2.02
CA PHE A 16 9.50 0.79 3.25
C PHE A 16 10.62 -0.27 3.42
N GLY A 17 11.06 -0.89 2.32
CA GLY A 17 12.17 -1.85 2.34
C GLY A 17 13.51 -1.21 2.74
N ALA A 18 13.74 0.04 2.36
CA ALA A 18 14.93 0.78 2.76
C ALA A 18 14.91 1.08 4.27
N THR A 19 13.75 1.49 4.81
CA THR A 19 13.62 1.75 6.26
C THR A 19 13.82 0.48 7.09
N LEU A 20 13.25 -0.66 6.68
CA LEU A 20 13.46 -1.94 7.38
C LEU A 20 14.94 -2.35 7.39
N THR A 21 15.64 -2.14 6.26
CA THR A 21 17.06 -2.50 6.10
C THR A 21 17.98 -1.62 6.94
N PHE A 22 17.71 -0.31 7.03
CA PHE A 22 18.59 0.65 7.72
C PHE A 22 18.18 0.96 9.17
N ALA A 23 16.88 1.06 9.47
CA ALA A 23 16.37 1.37 10.81
C ALA A 23 15.95 0.13 11.61
N GLY A 24 15.82 -1.03 10.95
CA GLY A 24 15.36 -2.27 11.57
C GLY A 24 13.89 -2.22 12.00
N SER A 25 13.46 -3.24 12.73
CA SER A 25 12.10 -3.34 13.29
C SER A 25 12.13 -3.54 14.81
N ARG A 26 12.05 -2.43 15.56
CA ARG A 26 11.97 -2.48 17.04
C ARG A 26 10.52 -2.29 17.46
N GLN A 27 9.94 -3.31 18.09
CA GLN A 27 8.60 -3.25 18.66
C GLN A 27 8.51 -2.08 19.64
N GLY A 28 7.55 -1.17 19.43
CA GLY A 28 7.32 0.01 20.28
C GLY A 28 8.16 1.25 19.98
N VAL A 29 9.09 1.23 18.99
CA VAL A 29 9.90 2.42 18.65
C VAL A 29 9.84 2.74 17.15
N THR A 30 10.20 1.78 16.29
CA THR A 30 10.27 1.98 14.82
C THR A 30 9.30 1.09 14.05
N ARG A 31 8.39 0.39 14.75
CA ARG A 31 7.41 -0.51 14.14
C ARG A 31 6.22 0.27 13.61
N THR A 32 6.18 0.44 12.29
CA THR A 32 5.05 1.02 11.57
C THR A 32 4.05 -0.07 11.17
N LEU A 33 2.79 0.30 10.91
CA LEU A 33 1.73 -0.63 10.49
C LEU A 33 2.12 -1.54 9.30
N PRO A 34 2.82 -1.04 8.26
CA PRO A 34 3.33 -1.88 7.16
C PRO A 34 4.37 -2.92 7.62
N LEU A 35 5.15 -2.59 8.66
CA LEU A 35 6.17 -3.46 9.23
C LEU A 35 5.60 -4.65 9.98
N GLU A 36 4.50 -4.42 10.68
CA GLU A 36 3.75 -5.49 11.34
C GLU A 36 3.25 -6.52 10.32
N ILE A 37 2.63 -6.06 9.24
CA ILE A 37 2.07 -6.91 8.18
C ILE A 37 3.19 -7.71 7.50
N TYR A 38 4.34 -7.09 7.24
CA TYR A 38 5.50 -7.77 6.67
C TYR A 38 6.05 -8.86 7.59
N LEU A 39 6.15 -8.60 8.89
CA LEU A 39 6.69 -9.58 9.85
C LEU A 39 5.71 -10.73 10.08
N GLN A 40 4.40 -10.45 10.12
CA GLN A 40 3.37 -11.49 10.23
C GLN A 40 3.36 -12.44 9.02
N ARG A 41 3.77 -12.00 7.82
CA ARG A 41 3.97 -12.90 6.67
C ARG A 41 4.92 -14.06 6.92
N VAL A 42 5.94 -13.85 7.76
CA VAL A 42 6.94 -14.88 8.05
C VAL A 42 6.43 -15.88 9.09
N THR A 43 5.52 -15.46 9.97
CA THR A 43 5.01 -16.27 11.08
C THR A 43 3.69 -16.99 10.74
N ASP A 44 2.82 -16.33 9.97
CA ASP A 44 1.51 -16.83 9.56
C ASP A 44 1.21 -16.37 8.11
N PRO A 45 1.61 -17.18 7.11
CA PRO A 45 1.52 -16.81 5.70
C PRO A 45 0.07 -16.69 5.21
N ASP A 46 -0.86 -17.50 5.76
CA ASP A 46 -2.28 -17.44 5.41
C ASP A 46 -2.91 -16.11 5.87
N ALA A 47 -2.62 -15.67 7.09
CA ALA A 47 -3.05 -14.36 7.59
C ALA A 47 -2.49 -13.20 6.74
N ALA A 48 -1.23 -13.30 6.30
CA ALA A 48 -0.62 -12.28 5.45
C ALA A 48 -1.19 -12.23 4.04
N VAL A 49 -1.54 -13.38 3.45
CA VAL A 49 -2.23 -13.42 2.15
C VAL A 49 -3.61 -12.79 2.26
N ALA A 50 -4.37 -13.09 3.32
CA ALA A 50 -5.68 -12.47 3.55
C ALA A 50 -5.58 -10.93 3.68
N LEU A 51 -4.62 -10.43 4.46
CA LEU A 51 -4.39 -8.99 4.62
C LEU A 51 -3.89 -8.32 3.31
N SER A 52 -3.06 -9.02 2.53
CA SER A 52 -2.58 -8.55 1.22
C SER A 52 -3.74 -8.42 0.23
N LEU A 53 -4.61 -9.42 0.15
CA LEU A 53 -5.80 -9.42 -0.69
C LEU A 53 -6.77 -8.31 -0.29
N LEU A 54 -6.99 -8.11 1.01
CA LEU A 54 -7.83 -7.02 1.51
C LEU A 54 -7.31 -5.66 1.05
N LEU A 55 -6.00 -5.41 1.18
CA LEU A 55 -5.36 -4.17 0.72
C LEU A 55 -5.50 -3.97 -0.79
N VAL A 56 -5.31 -5.03 -1.59
CA VAL A 56 -5.48 -4.98 -3.05
C VAL A 56 -6.93 -4.67 -3.42
N VAL A 57 -7.91 -5.29 -2.75
CA VAL A 57 -9.34 -5.02 -2.97
C VAL A 57 -9.67 -3.57 -2.63
N VAL A 58 -9.19 -3.05 -1.49
CA VAL A 58 -9.40 -1.65 -1.10
C VAL A 58 -8.76 -0.70 -2.10
N ALA A 59 -7.54 -0.96 -2.54
CA ALA A 59 -6.86 -0.16 -3.56
C ALA A 59 -7.62 -0.18 -4.89
N ALA A 60 -8.09 -1.34 -5.32
CA ALA A 60 -8.89 -1.49 -6.54
C ALA A 60 -10.23 -0.73 -6.42
N LEU A 61 -10.92 -0.80 -5.28
CA LEU A 61 -12.16 -0.05 -5.04
C LEU A 61 -11.93 1.46 -5.05
N VAL A 62 -10.83 1.94 -4.48
CA VAL A 62 -10.46 3.36 -4.53
C VAL A 62 -10.14 3.78 -5.96
N VAL A 63 -9.34 3.01 -6.69
CA VAL A 63 -8.94 3.32 -8.07
C VAL A 63 -10.15 3.27 -9.01
N LEU A 64 -11.02 2.28 -8.89
CA LEU A 64 -12.24 2.19 -9.69
C LEU A 64 -13.26 3.24 -9.27
N GLY A 65 -13.41 3.52 -7.98
CA GLY A 65 -14.34 4.53 -7.46
C GLY A 65 -13.93 5.98 -7.78
N VAL A 66 -12.62 6.27 -7.82
CA VAL A 66 -12.07 7.57 -8.26
C VAL A 66 -11.96 7.62 -9.78
N GLY A 67 -11.52 6.53 -10.40
CA GLY A 67 -11.42 6.36 -11.85
C GLY A 67 -12.77 6.48 -12.54
N ALA A 68 -13.84 5.92 -11.97
CA ALA A 68 -15.21 6.09 -12.48
C ALA A 68 -15.74 7.53 -12.39
N ARG A 69 -15.12 8.40 -11.57
CA ARG A 69 -15.43 9.84 -11.52
C ARG A 69 -14.60 10.66 -12.49
N THR A 70 -13.58 10.06 -13.08
CA THR A 70 -12.85 10.67 -14.19
C THR A 70 -13.49 10.07 -15.44
N PRO A 71 -14.47 10.72 -16.11
CA PRO A 71 -14.85 10.23 -17.43
C PRO A 71 -13.55 10.15 -18.22
N ILE A 72 -13.20 8.94 -18.65
CA ILE A 72 -12.17 8.73 -19.65
C ILE A 72 -12.64 9.57 -20.82
N GLY A 73 -12.16 10.80 -20.87
CA GLY A 73 -12.24 11.64 -22.05
C GLY A 73 -11.49 10.85 -23.09
N THR A 74 -12.25 10.22 -23.97
CA THR A 74 -11.79 9.71 -25.25
C THR A 74 -11.03 10.83 -25.92
N ASP A 75 -9.71 10.84 -25.76
CA ASP A 75 -8.84 11.69 -26.53
C ASP A 75 -8.88 11.15 -27.96
N THR A 76 -9.79 11.75 -28.72
CA THR A 76 -9.97 11.54 -30.15
C THR A 76 -9.57 12.85 -30.80
N ARG A 77 -8.25 13.11 -30.89
CA ARG A 77 -7.70 14.00 -31.91
C ARG A 77 -6.21 13.78 -32.14
#